data_AF-M4Z4R5-F1
#
_entry.id   AF-M4Z4R5-F1
#
_cell.length_a   1.000
_cell.length_b   1.000
_cell.length_c   1.000
_cell.angle_alpha   90.00
_cell.angle_beta   90.00
_cell.angle_gamma   90.00
#
_symmetry.space_group_name_H-M   'P 1'
#
loop_
_entity.id
_entity.type
_entity.pdbx_description
1 polymer ?
#
loop_
_entity_poly.entity_id
_entity_poly.type
_entity_poly.pdbx_seq_one_letter_code
_entity_poly.pdbx_strand_id
1 'polypeptide(L)'
;MFLRKGPIGLALCWLIVACPAPAIRALEISPSAQATPPLAAIAPPPTPVPLENALSKAAHDLLSKFEDDAAPGQLELVIDPLIDGVTRVQSAATLLEQQRITALIAANYPRIRTLPFTVASLLRKPLVLIGTLTPINNDGLPTGPRDAYRICLAIADLNSNTVVSKGVARALPDDVDPTPVPFFKDSPVHTNDPATEAYVRSCQGAKPGDAVDQIYTNHILASAQVNEGIEAYNAGRYKAALELYQTALRMDGGEQLRIYSGIYLSALKLGRTQLAMQAFDRLLDFGLKNSDRLAIKFLFKPGSTLLYADPEVRAPYQAWIGKIAQRTAANHVCLEVAGHTSATGYAGVNDRLSVLRAAYVRDQILAEDRSLEGRLIASGRGSREMIVGTGRDDPSDALDRRVELRIINCSS
;
A
#
# COMPACT_ATOMS: atom_id res chain seq x y z
N MET A 1 -31.43 61.05 39.15
CA MET A 1 -31.70 60.93 40.59
C MET A 1 -30.35 60.71 41.29
N PHE A 2 -29.94 61.74 42.03
CA PHE A 2 -28.83 61.95 43.01
C PHE A 2 -27.57 61.05 42.99
N LEU A 3 -26.35 61.57 42.72
CA LEU A 3 -25.44 62.50 43.44
C LEU A 3 -24.60 61.87 44.58
N ARG A 4 -23.34 61.54 44.24
CA ARG A 4 -22.04 62.01 44.79
C ARG A 4 -21.88 62.17 46.33
N LYS A 5 -20.82 61.53 46.89
CA LYS A 5 -19.67 62.12 47.66
C LYS A 5 -19.03 61.12 48.66
N GLY A 6 -17.69 61.09 48.77
CA GLY A 6 -16.94 60.66 49.98
C GLY A 6 -16.83 61.80 51.01
N PRO A 7 -15.80 61.93 51.89
CA PRO A 7 -14.63 61.08 52.23
C PRO A 7 -14.38 60.99 53.79
N ILE A 8 -13.10 60.87 54.21
CA ILE A 8 -12.49 61.00 55.58
C ILE A 8 -12.28 59.63 56.29
N GLY A 9 -11.13 59.18 56.80
CA GLY A 9 -9.81 59.76 57.03
C GLY A 9 -9.48 59.83 58.53
N LEU A 10 -8.76 58.85 59.11
CA LEU A 10 -8.02 59.01 60.38
C LEU A 10 -6.97 57.90 60.60
N ALA A 11 -5.72 58.33 60.74
CA ALA A 11 -4.56 57.62 61.29
C ALA A 11 -4.58 57.75 62.85
N LEU A 12 -3.79 57.09 63.71
CA LEU A 12 -2.43 56.55 63.66
C LEU A 12 -2.20 55.82 65.03
N CYS A 13 -1.39 54.74 65.05
CA CYS A 13 -0.38 54.42 66.09
C CYS A 13 -0.85 54.03 67.53
N TRP A 14 -0.27 53.12 68.34
CA TRP A 14 1.02 52.43 68.48
C TRP A 14 0.79 51.07 69.16
N LEU A 15 1.64 50.06 68.93
CA LEU A 15 2.43 49.41 69.99
C LEU A 15 3.43 48.40 69.43
N ILE A 16 4.66 48.58 69.88
CA ILE A 16 5.88 47.82 69.57
C ILE A 16 5.89 46.56 70.42
N VAL A 17 6.17 45.40 69.81
CA VAL A 17 6.75 44.25 70.51
C VAL A 17 7.88 43.68 69.63
N ALA A 18 9.10 43.81 70.12
CA ALA A 18 10.30 43.26 69.52
C ALA A 18 10.45 41.78 69.92
N CYS A 19 10.66 40.89 68.95
CA CYS A 19 11.07 39.50 69.18
C CYS A 19 12.26 39.20 68.25
N PRO A 20 13.35 38.58 68.74
CA PRO A 20 14.62 38.51 68.03
C PRO A 20 14.61 37.47 66.89
N ALA A 21 15.29 37.81 65.80
CA ALA A 21 15.42 37.00 64.59
C ALA A 21 16.26 35.73 64.80
N PRO A 22 15.82 34.54 64.34
CA PRO A 22 16.70 33.40 64.18
C PRO A 22 17.51 33.53 62.86
N ALA A 23 18.81 33.29 62.94
CA ALA A 23 19.71 33.25 61.80
C ALA A 23 19.33 32.08 60.87
N ILE A 24 18.77 32.40 59.70
CA ILE A 24 18.53 31.42 58.63
C ILE A 24 19.87 31.18 57.93
N ARG A 25 20.48 30.04 58.21
CA ARG A 25 21.63 29.50 57.48
C ARG A 25 21.13 29.03 56.12
N ALA A 26 21.50 29.74 55.06
CA ALA A 26 21.20 29.33 53.69
C ALA A 26 21.88 27.98 53.41
N LEU A 27 21.08 26.94 53.17
CA LEU A 27 21.55 25.69 52.57
C LEU A 27 21.76 25.96 51.08
N GLU A 28 23.02 26.04 50.66
CA GLU A 28 23.39 26.04 49.25
C GLU A 28 23.06 24.67 48.64
N ILE A 29 21.91 24.57 47.99
CA ILE A 29 21.57 23.42 47.16
C ILE A 29 22.34 23.59 45.85
N SER A 30 23.48 22.90 45.75
CA SER A 30 24.23 22.82 44.49
C SER A 30 23.38 22.06 43.46
N PRO A 31 23.07 22.64 42.29
CA PRO A 31 22.40 21.89 41.23
C PRO A 31 23.39 20.89 40.64
N SER A 32 23.21 19.61 40.98
CA SER A 32 23.81 18.49 40.25
C SER A 32 23.20 18.47 38.85
N ALA A 33 23.93 19.03 37.88
CA ALA A 33 23.60 18.89 36.47
C ALA A 33 23.85 17.43 36.06
N GLN A 34 22.81 16.61 36.15
CA GLN A 34 22.79 15.33 35.44
C GLN A 34 22.86 15.64 33.94
N ALA A 35 24.00 15.33 33.33
CA ALA A 35 24.16 15.42 31.90
C ALA A 35 23.11 14.51 31.25
N THR A 36 22.19 15.13 30.49
CA THR A 36 21.31 14.39 29.58
C THR A 36 22.19 13.54 28.67
N PRO A 37 21.94 12.22 28.54
CA PRO A 37 22.66 11.40 27.59
C PRO A 37 22.49 12.04 26.20
N PRO A 38 23.56 12.15 25.39
CA PRO A 38 23.45 12.73 24.06
C PRO A 38 22.37 11.97 23.29
N LEU A 39 21.44 12.70 22.66
CA LEU A 39 20.52 12.10 21.68
C LEU A 39 21.39 11.31 20.71
N ALA A 40 21.12 10.00 20.60
CA ALA A 40 21.78 9.16 19.61
C ALA A 40 21.65 9.85 18.25
N ALA A 41 22.79 10.23 17.66
CA ALA A 41 22.82 10.83 16.35
C ALA A 41 22.07 9.90 15.40
N ILE A 42 21.02 10.42 14.74
CA ILE A 42 20.28 9.66 13.74
C ILE A 42 21.30 9.26 12.67
N ALA A 43 21.51 7.96 12.51
CA ALA A 43 22.44 7.45 11.50
C ALA A 43 22.05 8.03 10.13
N PRO A 44 23.02 8.48 9.32
CA PRO A 44 22.71 9.03 8.00
C PRO A 44 21.95 7.99 7.18
N PRO A 45 20.97 8.42 6.35
CA PRO A 45 20.21 7.50 5.52
C PRO A 45 21.18 6.70 4.63
N PRO A 46 20.91 5.40 4.39
CA PRO A 46 21.81 4.58 3.59
C PRO A 46 21.92 5.16 2.18
N THR A 47 23.15 5.34 1.69
CA THR A 47 23.40 5.82 0.33
C THR A 47 22.86 4.81 -0.70
N PRO A 48 22.03 5.23 -1.66
CA PRO A 48 21.61 4.37 -2.76
C PRO A 48 22.80 3.90 -3.60
N VAL A 49 22.77 2.63 -4.01
CA VAL A 49 23.76 2.02 -4.92
C VAL A 49 23.04 1.45 -6.16
N PRO A 50 23.73 1.04 -7.23
CA PRO A 50 23.08 0.37 -8.36
C PRO A 50 22.22 -0.83 -7.94
N LEU A 51 21.11 -1.08 -8.64
CA LEU A 51 20.09 -2.04 -8.23
C LEU A 51 20.68 -3.43 -7.93
N GLU A 52 21.51 -3.96 -8.82
CA GLU A 52 22.15 -5.28 -8.68
C GLU A 52 23.00 -5.40 -7.40
N ASN A 53 23.72 -4.33 -7.05
CA ASN A 53 24.54 -4.29 -5.83
C ASN A 53 23.66 -4.24 -4.58
N ALA A 54 22.59 -3.44 -4.63
CA ALA A 54 21.65 -3.32 -3.52
C ALA A 54 20.91 -4.65 -3.26
N LEU A 55 20.47 -5.33 -4.32
CA LEU A 55 19.83 -6.64 -4.27
C LEU A 55 20.77 -7.70 -3.67
N SER A 56 21.99 -7.79 -4.21
CA SER A 56 23.00 -8.74 -3.73
C SER A 56 23.32 -8.51 -2.26
N LYS A 57 23.48 -7.25 -1.84
CA LYS A 57 23.72 -6.89 -0.44
C LYS A 57 22.54 -7.29 0.46
N ALA A 58 21.31 -6.90 0.10
CA ALA A 58 20.14 -7.19 0.92
C ALA A 58 19.91 -8.70 1.06
N ALA A 59 20.04 -9.45 -0.04
CA ALA A 59 19.89 -10.91 -0.03
C ALA A 59 20.99 -11.59 0.78
N HIS A 60 22.25 -11.16 0.61
CA HIS A 60 23.36 -11.70 1.39
C HIS A 60 23.18 -11.44 2.89
N ASP A 61 22.89 -10.19 3.27
CA ASP A 61 22.66 -9.79 4.67
C ASP A 61 21.48 -10.56 5.31
N LEU A 62 20.47 -10.93 4.52
CA LEU A 62 19.33 -11.73 4.96
C LEU A 62 19.75 -13.19 5.20
N LEU A 63 20.38 -13.80 4.21
CA LEU A 63 20.61 -15.24 4.16
C LEU A 63 21.79 -15.67 5.03
N SER A 64 22.86 -14.88 5.11
CA SER A 64 24.03 -15.22 5.96
C SER A 64 23.67 -15.25 7.45
N LYS A 65 23.02 -14.19 7.94
CA LYS A 65 22.53 -14.13 9.33
C LYS A 65 21.58 -15.27 9.66
N PHE A 66 20.72 -15.62 8.72
CA PHE A 66 19.80 -16.73 8.92
C PHE A 66 20.51 -18.08 9.01
N GLU A 67 21.47 -18.37 8.11
CA GLU A 67 22.21 -19.64 8.16
C GLU A 67 23.09 -19.77 9.40
N ASP A 68 23.65 -18.66 9.90
CA ASP A 68 24.46 -18.63 11.12
C ASP A 68 23.65 -19.06 12.36
N ASP A 69 22.37 -18.66 12.42
CA ASP A 69 21.46 -18.98 13.54
C ASP A 69 20.69 -20.30 13.33
N ALA A 70 20.65 -20.83 12.10
CA ALA A 70 19.85 -22.00 11.77
C ALA A 70 20.49 -23.33 12.19
N ALA A 71 19.68 -24.23 12.74
CA ALA A 71 20.10 -25.59 13.08
C ALA A 71 20.70 -26.32 11.86
N PRO A 72 21.68 -27.23 12.06
CA PRO A 72 22.30 -27.98 10.96
C PRO A 72 21.28 -28.76 10.13
N GLY A 73 21.50 -28.84 8.82
CA GLY A 73 20.64 -29.58 7.89
C GLY A 73 20.20 -28.77 6.68
N GLN A 74 19.39 -29.41 5.83
CA GLN A 74 18.79 -28.80 4.65
C GLN A 74 17.56 -27.97 5.06
N LEU A 75 17.50 -26.74 4.55
CA LEU A 75 16.47 -25.76 4.86
C LEU A 75 15.56 -25.61 3.64
N GLU A 76 14.26 -25.57 3.87
CA GLU A 76 13.28 -25.38 2.81
C GLU A 76 12.80 -23.93 2.81
N LEU A 77 12.88 -23.27 1.66
CA LEU A 77 12.48 -21.88 1.49
C LEU A 77 11.51 -21.76 0.32
N VAL A 78 10.37 -21.13 0.55
CA VAL A 78 9.52 -20.60 -0.53
C VAL A 78 9.72 -19.09 -0.59
N ILE A 79 9.62 -18.53 -1.79
CA ILE A 79 9.57 -17.07 -1.99
C ILE A 79 8.12 -16.72 -2.31
N ASP A 80 7.45 -16.02 -1.39
CA ASP A 80 6.17 -15.38 -1.72
C ASP A 80 6.47 -14.27 -2.75
N PRO A 81 5.76 -14.23 -3.89
CA PRO A 81 5.92 -13.21 -4.93
C PRO A 81 6.24 -11.81 -4.41
N LEU A 82 7.41 -11.30 -4.81
CA LEU A 82 7.86 -9.98 -4.38
C LEU A 82 7.02 -8.88 -5.04
N ILE A 83 6.65 -7.87 -4.25
CA ILE A 83 5.73 -6.81 -4.68
C ILE A 83 6.29 -5.42 -4.43
N ASP A 84 5.79 -4.44 -5.15
CA ASP A 84 6.09 -3.04 -4.88
C ASP A 84 5.43 -2.61 -3.55
N GLY A 85 6.18 -1.94 -2.68
CA GLY A 85 5.69 -1.59 -1.33
C GLY A 85 4.58 -0.53 -1.30
N VAL A 86 4.46 0.28 -2.36
CA VAL A 86 3.44 1.33 -2.50
C VAL A 86 2.23 0.78 -3.23
N THR A 87 2.43 0.20 -4.41
CA THR A 87 1.35 -0.25 -5.30
C THR A 87 0.89 -1.69 -5.03
N ARG A 88 1.64 -2.47 -4.25
CA ARG A 88 1.31 -3.85 -3.87
C ARG A 88 1.16 -4.82 -5.05
N VAL A 89 1.71 -4.46 -6.20
CA VAL A 89 1.66 -5.27 -7.42
C VAL A 89 3.03 -5.89 -7.70
N GLN A 90 3.02 -6.98 -8.48
CA GLN A 90 4.24 -7.44 -9.14
C GLN A 90 4.51 -6.60 -10.39
N SER A 91 5.78 -6.28 -10.60
CA SER A 91 6.28 -5.55 -11.76
C SER A 91 7.46 -6.28 -12.40
N ALA A 92 7.93 -5.79 -13.54
CA ALA A 92 9.17 -6.28 -14.14
C ALA A 92 10.35 -6.24 -13.15
N ALA A 93 10.47 -5.16 -12.36
CA ALA A 93 11.51 -5.03 -11.35
C ALA A 93 11.39 -6.01 -10.19
N THR A 94 10.19 -6.31 -9.68
CA THR A 94 10.04 -7.26 -8.57
C THR A 94 10.23 -8.71 -9.04
N LEU A 95 9.89 -9.02 -10.29
CA LEU A 95 10.25 -10.29 -10.92
C LEU A 95 11.76 -10.43 -11.08
N LEU A 96 12.45 -9.37 -11.52
CA LEU A 96 13.92 -9.35 -11.59
C LEU A 96 14.54 -9.57 -10.21
N GLU A 97 14.07 -8.86 -9.18
CA GLU A 97 14.50 -9.05 -7.79
C GLU A 97 14.39 -10.52 -7.35
N GLN A 98 13.23 -11.16 -7.56
CA GLN A 98 13.01 -12.56 -7.20
C GLN A 98 13.95 -13.51 -7.97
N GLN A 99 14.15 -13.27 -9.27
CA GLN A 99 15.06 -14.06 -10.10
C GLN A 99 16.50 -13.97 -9.59
N ARG A 100 16.97 -12.77 -9.24
CA ARG A 100 18.32 -12.55 -8.71
C ARG A 100 18.52 -13.22 -7.36
N ILE A 101 17.56 -13.11 -6.45
CA ILE A 101 17.62 -13.78 -5.14
C ILE A 101 17.65 -15.30 -5.31
N THR A 102 16.82 -15.85 -6.19
CA THR A 102 16.78 -17.29 -6.47
C THR A 102 18.12 -17.78 -7.03
N ALA A 103 18.72 -17.05 -7.97
CA ALA A 103 20.03 -17.37 -8.52
C ALA A 103 21.15 -17.29 -7.47
N LEU A 104 21.11 -16.28 -6.61
CA LEU A 104 22.07 -16.10 -5.52
C LEU A 104 21.98 -17.24 -4.48
N ILE A 105 20.76 -17.68 -4.13
CA ILE A 105 20.55 -18.83 -3.25
C ILE A 105 21.16 -20.09 -3.87
N ALA A 106 20.84 -20.36 -5.14
CA ALA A 106 21.32 -21.55 -5.84
C ALA A 106 22.86 -21.58 -5.97
N ALA A 107 23.50 -20.42 -6.11
CA ALA A 107 24.95 -20.32 -6.26
C ALA A 107 25.70 -20.40 -4.92
N ASN A 108 25.18 -19.76 -3.87
CA ASN A 108 25.96 -19.44 -2.67
C ASN A 108 25.44 -20.08 -1.37
N TYR A 109 24.22 -20.64 -1.36
CA TYR A 109 23.56 -21.14 -0.16
C TYR A 109 23.08 -22.58 -0.35
N PRO A 110 24.01 -23.56 -0.47
CA PRO A 110 23.68 -24.95 -0.84
C PRO A 110 22.80 -25.68 0.18
N ARG A 111 22.70 -25.18 1.41
CA ARG A 111 21.79 -25.73 2.43
C ARG A 111 20.33 -25.34 2.17
N ILE A 112 20.08 -24.27 1.43
CA ILE A 112 18.74 -23.75 1.17
C ILE A 112 18.19 -24.35 -0.13
N ARG A 113 17.14 -25.15 -0.01
CA ARG A 113 16.37 -25.67 -1.14
C ARG A 113 15.17 -24.77 -1.39
N THR A 114 15.18 -24.09 -2.54
CA THR A 114 14.04 -23.28 -2.98
C THR A 114 12.91 -24.15 -3.50
N LEU A 115 11.69 -23.74 -3.19
CA LEU A 115 10.45 -24.44 -3.54
C LEU A 115 9.48 -23.47 -4.22
N PRO A 116 8.59 -23.97 -5.10
CA PRO A 116 7.57 -23.13 -5.70
C PRO A 116 6.57 -22.68 -4.63
N PHE A 117 6.10 -21.43 -4.72
CA PHE A 117 5.08 -20.87 -3.82
C PHE A 117 3.69 -21.41 -4.18
N THR A 118 3.40 -22.59 -3.64
CA THR A 118 2.15 -23.34 -3.86
C THR A 118 1.59 -23.77 -2.50
N VAL A 119 0.30 -24.10 -2.47
CA VAL A 119 -0.36 -24.68 -1.28
C VAL A 119 0.40 -25.94 -0.81
N ALA A 120 0.81 -26.81 -1.75
CA ALA A 120 1.52 -28.04 -1.43
C ALA A 120 2.88 -27.79 -0.75
N SER A 121 3.64 -26.80 -1.20
CA SER A 121 4.89 -26.41 -0.55
C SER A 121 4.64 -25.83 0.85
N LEU A 122 3.66 -24.93 0.98
CA LEU A 122 3.36 -24.24 2.25
C LEU A 122 2.87 -25.19 3.35
N LEU A 123 2.14 -26.26 2.99
CA LEU A 123 1.69 -27.27 3.96
C LEU A 123 2.84 -28.04 4.62
N ARG A 124 4.05 -28.02 4.03
CA ARG A 124 5.26 -28.55 4.66
C ARG A 124 5.88 -27.60 5.69
N LYS A 125 5.27 -26.42 5.89
CA LYS A 125 5.74 -25.34 6.75
C LYS A 125 7.21 -24.96 6.50
N PRO A 126 7.58 -24.64 5.24
CA PRO A 126 8.90 -24.12 4.93
C PRO A 126 9.07 -22.73 5.54
N LEU A 127 10.30 -22.24 5.50
CA LEU A 127 10.57 -20.82 5.65
C LEU A 127 9.94 -20.06 4.46
N VAL A 128 9.50 -18.84 4.71
CA VAL A 128 8.93 -17.98 3.67
C VAL A 128 9.75 -16.71 3.57
N LEU A 129 10.34 -16.47 2.40
CA LEU A 129 10.92 -15.19 2.05
C LEU A 129 9.80 -14.28 1.53
N ILE A 130 9.65 -13.13 2.17
CA ILE A 130 8.86 -12.01 1.69
C ILE A 130 9.78 -10.83 1.38
N GLY A 131 9.40 -10.01 0.42
CA GLY A 131 10.15 -8.80 0.10
C GLY A 131 9.36 -7.76 -0.66
N THR A 132 9.84 -6.52 -0.54
CA THR A 132 9.27 -5.37 -1.22
C THR A 132 10.35 -4.50 -1.85
N LEU A 133 10.10 -4.04 -3.06
CA LEU A 133 10.84 -2.97 -3.72
C LEU A 133 9.99 -1.69 -3.67
N THR A 134 10.39 -0.69 -2.89
CA THR A 134 9.52 0.47 -2.58
C THR A 134 10.14 1.76 -3.08
N PRO A 135 9.50 2.50 -3.99
CA PRO A 135 9.97 3.83 -4.37
C PRO A 135 9.84 4.78 -3.19
N ILE A 136 10.89 5.53 -2.89
CA ILE A 136 11.00 6.43 -1.74
C ILE A 136 11.75 7.71 -2.11
N ASN A 137 11.54 8.76 -1.32
CA ASN A 137 12.36 9.96 -1.36
C ASN A 137 13.65 9.79 -0.53
N ASN A 138 14.51 10.81 -0.54
CA ASN A 138 15.75 10.82 0.25
C ASN A 138 15.54 10.71 1.78
N ASP A 139 14.36 11.07 2.30
CA ASP A 139 13.98 10.89 3.71
C ASP A 139 13.51 9.45 4.02
N GLY A 140 13.47 8.58 3.01
CA GLY A 140 13.00 7.19 3.16
C GLY A 140 11.48 7.04 3.20
N LEU A 141 10.73 8.08 2.85
CA LEU A 141 9.28 8.11 2.82
C LEU A 141 8.74 7.70 1.44
N PRO A 142 7.61 6.97 1.37
CA PRO A 142 6.96 6.62 0.11
C PRO A 142 6.13 7.79 -0.45
N THR A 143 6.45 9.04 -0.10
CA THR A 143 5.76 10.27 -0.54
C THR A 143 6.77 11.23 -1.17
N GLY A 144 6.29 12.19 -1.96
CA GLY A 144 7.17 13.13 -2.66
C GLY A 144 7.99 12.48 -3.80
N PRO A 145 9.14 13.07 -4.18
CA PRO A 145 9.99 12.57 -5.26
C PRO A 145 10.43 11.11 -5.07
N ARG A 146 10.64 10.37 -6.16
CA ARG A 146 11.07 8.96 -6.16
C ARG A 146 12.58 8.87 -6.42
N ASP A 147 13.37 9.38 -5.48
CA ASP A 147 14.82 9.54 -5.64
C ASP A 147 15.59 8.23 -5.44
N ALA A 148 14.98 7.25 -4.77
CA ALA A 148 15.59 5.95 -4.50
C ALA A 148 14.54 4.84 -4.38
N TYR A 149 15.01 3.60 -4.32
CA TYR A 149 14.21 2.45 -3.94
C TYR A 149 14.71 1.83 -2.64
N ARG A 150 13.79 1.48 -1.75
CA ARG A 150 14.05 0.63 -0.58
C ARG A 150 13.78 -0.82 -0.95
N ILE A 151 14.81 -1.65 -0.83
CA ILE A 151 14.67 -3.10 -0.80
C ILE A 151 14.49 -3.51 0.66
N CYS A 152 13.42 -4.25 0.92
CA CYS A 152 13.18 -4.94 2.18
C CYS A 152 13.01 -6.41 1.87
N LEU A 153 13.77 -7.26 2.54
CA LEU A 153 13.59 -8.71 2.53
C LEU A 153 13.48 -9.20 3.97
N ALA A 154 12.62 -10.19 4.20
CA ALA A 154 12.46 -10.85 5.49
C ALA A 154 12.21 -12.35 5.29
N ILE A 155 12.73 -13.17 6.21
CA ILE A 155 12.38 -14.59 6.31
C ILE A 155 11.43 -14.74 7.49
N ALA A 156 10.26 -15.31 7.22
CA ALA A 156 9.28 -15.73 8.21
C ALA A 156 9.36 -17.25 8.39
N ASP A 157 9.41 -17.72 9.63
CA ASP A 157 9.28 -19.14 9.95
C ASP A 157 7.82 -19.44 10.35
N LEU A 158 7.15 -20.24 9.53
CA LEU A 158 5.75 -20.62 9.76
C LEU A 158 5.56 -21.58 10.95
N ASN A 159 6.63 -22.22 11.45
CA ASN A 159 6.54 -23.09 12.62
C ASN A 159 6.54 -22.28 13.92
N SER A 160 7.52 -21.39 14.07
CA SER A 160 7.61 -20.51 15.24
C SER A 160 6.70 -19.28 15.15
N ASN A 161 6.15 -18.98 13.97
CA ASN A 161 5.38 -17.78 13.68
C ASN A 161 6.16 -16.48 13.94
N THR A 162 7.45 -16.48 13.64
CA THR A 162 8.35 -15.33 13.86
C THR A 162 9.08 -14.91 12.59
N VAL A 163 9.42 -13.62 12.50
CA VAL A 163 10.39 -13.12 11.54
C VAL A 163 11.78 -13.48 12.07
N VAL A 164 12.55 -14.27 11.33
CA VAL A 164 13.83 -14.82 11.81
C VAL A 164 15.05 -14.10 11.25
N SER A 165 14.92 -13.45 10.10
CA SER A 165 16.01 -12.66 9.52
C SER A 165 15.48 -11.54 8.62
N LYS A 166 16.29 -10.49 8.47
CA LYS A 166 16.02 -9.35 7.58
C LYS A 166 17.25 -8.85 6.84
N GLY A 167 17.03 -8.45 5.60
CA GLY A 167 17.99 -7.76 4.75
C GLY A 167 17.37 -6.49 4.16
N VAL A 168 18.13 -5.38 4.17
CA VAL A 168 17.66 -4.10 3.64
C VAL A 168 18.77 -3.41 2.84
N ALA A 169 18.37 -2.73 1.77
CA ALA A 169 19.27 -1.90 0.99
C ALA A 169 18.55 -0.68 0.37
N ARG A 170 19.35 0.21 -0.22
CA ARG A 170 18.88 1.34 -1.02
C ARG A 170 19.43 1.21 -2.42
N ALA A 171 18.55 1.27 -3.41
CA ALA A 171 18.88 1.20 -4.82
C ALA A 171 18.63 2.55 -5.50
N LEU A 172 19.45 2.88 -6.48
CA LEU A 172 19.20 3.95 -7.43
C LEU A 172 17.97 3.61 -8.32
N PRO A 173 17.21 4.60 -8.78
CA PRO A 173 15.98 4.37 -9.54
C PRO A 173 16.21 4.01 -11.02
N ASP A 174 17.40 4.28 -11.55
CA ASP A 174 17.69 4.27 -12.99
C ASP A 174 17.39 2.91 -13.66
N ASP A 175 17.72 1.80 -12.98
CA ASP A 175 17.55 0.43 -13.50
C ASP A 175 16.22 -0.22 -13.08
N VAL A 176 15.30 0.54 -12.47
CA VAL A 176 14.02 0.01 -11.99
C VAL A 176 12.94 0.18 -13.05
N ASP A 177 12.39 -0.95 -13.51
CA ASP A 177 11.20 -1.02 -14.36
C ASP A 177 9.94 -1.34 -13.52
N PRO A 178 9.12 -0.33 -13.16
CA PRO A 178 7.92 -0.53 -12.37
C PRO A 178 6.73 -1.01 -13.21
N THR A 179 6.91 -1.36 -14.49
CA THR A 179 5.83 -1.83 -15.36
C THR A 179 5.13 -3.04 -14.73
N PRO A 180 3.81 -2.95 -14.42
CA PRO A 180 3.09 -4.07 -13.83
C PRO A 180 3.01 -5.27 -14.76
N VAL A 181 3.05 -6.48 -14.20
CA VAL A 181 2.80 -7.71 -14.97
C VAL A 181 1.35 -7.73 -15.52
N PRO A 182 1.04 -8.52 -16.57
CA PRO A 182 -0.22 -8.41 -17.31
C PRO A 182 -1.49 -8.41 -16.45
N PHE A 183 -1.57 -9.27 -15.43
CA PHE A 183 -2.68 -9.32 -14.48
C PHE A 183 -2.96 -7.96 -13.82
N PHE A 184 -1.92 -7.33 -13.26
CA PHE A 184 -2.07 -6.04 -12.56
C PHE A 184 -2.22 -4.86 -13.53
N LYS A 185 -1.62 -4.95 -14.71
CA LYS A 185 -1.84 -3.99 -15.80
C LYS A 185 -3.30 -3.96 -16.20
N ASP A 186 -3.88 -5.13 -16.46
CA ASP A 186 -5.27 -5.31 -16.92
C ASP A 186 -6.29 -5.11 -15.79
N SER A 187 -5.92 -5.27 -14.51
CA SER A 187 -6.85 -5.14 -13.38
C SER A 187 -7.57 -3.80 -13.38
N PRO A 188 -8.92 -3.80 -13.33
CA PRO A 188 -9.74 -2.59 -13.44
C PRO A 188 -9.64 -1.70 -12.21
N VAL A 189 -9.31 -2.30 -11.08
CA VAL A 189 -9.31 -1.66 -9.77
C VAL A 189 -8.00 -1.94 -9.06
N HIS A 190 -7.59 -0.94 -8.30
CA HIS A 190 -6.51 -0.96 -7.36
C HIS A 190 -7.02 -0.41 -6.03
N THR A 191 -6.89 -1.19 -4.96
CA THR A 191 -7.01 -0.70 -3.60
C THR A 191 -6.12 -1.55 -2.72
N ASN A 192 -5.80 -1.04 -1.53
CA ASN A 192 -5.08 -1.82 -0.55
C ASN A 192 -6.03 -2.88 0.01
N ASP A 193 -5.72 -4.15 -0.21
CA ASP A 193 -6.40 -5.24 0.47
C ASP A 193 -5.65 -5.61 1.77
N PRO A 194 -6.36 -6.06 2.83
CA PRO A 194 -5.73 -6.37 4.12
C PRO A 194 -4.60 -7.40 4.04
N ALA A 195 -4.65 -8.34 3.10
CA ALA A 195 -3.63 -9.39 2.97
C ALA A 195 -2.31 -8.81 2.43
N THR A 196 -2.36 -7.96 1.39
CA THR A 196 -1.15 -7.29 0.90
C THR A 196 -0.64 -6.21 1.86
N GLU A 197 -1.50 -5.59 2.67
CA GLU A 197 -1.07 -4.73 3.78
C GLU A 197 -0.32 -5.49 4.87
N ALA A 198 -0.84 -6.65 5.29
CA ALA A 198 -0.19 -7.51 6.26
C ALA A 198 1.17 -8.03 5.76
N TYR A 199 1.26 -8.37 4.46
CA TYR A 199 2.52 -8.70 3.80
C TYR A 199 3.54 -7.55 3.94
N VAL A 200 3.15 -6.33 3.54
CA VAL A 200 4.07 -5.19 3.57
C VAL A 200 4.47 -4.81 4.99
N ARG A 201 3.56 -4.90 5.97
CA ARG A 201 3.91 -4.71 7.39
C ARG A 201 4.88 -5.78 7.89
N SER A 202 4.67 -7.04 7.51
CA SER A 202 5.57 -8.14 7.88
C SER A 202 6.97 -7.93 7.31
N CYS A 203 7.10 -7.40 6.10
CA CYS A 203 8.43 -7.01 5.61
C CYS A 203 8.94 -5.74 6.28
N GLN A 204 8.25 -4.61 6.15
CA GLN A 204 8.83 -3.29 6.41
C GLN A 204 8.76 -2.87 7.88
N GLY A 205 7.78 -3.38 8.64
CA GLY A 205 7.52 -2.99 10.03
C GLY A 205 8.14 -3.91 11.08
N ALA A 206 8.19 -5.23 10.81
CA ALA A 206 8.68 -6.21 11.78
C ALA A 206 10.22 -6.21 11.91
N LYS A 207 10.74 -6.69 13.03
CA LYS A 207 12.17 -6.96 13.29
C LYS A 207 12.38 -8.45 13.52
N PRO A 208 13.61 -8.98 13.36
CA PRO A 208 13.91 -10.35 13.78
C PRO A 208 13.49 -10.59 15.24
N GLY A 209 12.78 -11.67 15.49
CA GLY A 209 12.16 -12.02 16.78
C GLY A 209 10.71 -11.58 16.93
N ASP A 210 10.21 -10.64 16.11
CA ASP A 210 8.81 -10.24 16.14
C ASP A 210 7.92 -11.35 15.56
N ALA A 211 6.67 -11.41 16.04
CA ALA A 211 5.66 -12.28 15.46
C ALA A 211 5.32 -11.86 14.02
N VAL A 212 5.05 -12.84 13.16
CA VAL A 212 4.53 -12.58 11.81
C VAL A 212 3.10 -12.05 11.92
N ASP A 213 2.71 -11.11 11.04
CA ASP A 213 1.36 -10.54 11.04
C ASP A 213 0.31 -11.67 10.87
N GLN A 214 -0.65 -11.74 11.79
CA GLN A 214 -1.64 -12.82 11.81
C GLN A 214 -2.55 -12.80 10.57
N ILE A 215 -2.82 -11.63 9.99
CA ILE A 215 -3.60 -11.55 8.74
C ILE A 215 -2.78 -12.18 7.61
N TYR A 216 -1.47 -11.96 7.57
CA TYR A 216 -0.62 -12.57 6.57
C TYR A 216 -0.63 -14.11 6.68
N THR A 217 -0.43 -14.66 7.88
CA THR A 217 -0.41 -16.11 8.08
C THR A 217 -1.76 -16.78 7.82
N ASN A 218 -2.87 -16.11 8.14
CA ASN A 218 -4.21 -16.60 7.84
C ASN A 218 -4.53 -16.63 6.33
N HIS A 219 -3.88 -15.78 5.54
CA HIS A 219 -4.16 -15.63 4.11
C HIS A 219 -3.14 -16.31 3.19
N ILE A 220 -1.98 -16.74 3.68
CA ILE A 220 -0.86 -17.20 2.85
C ILE A 220 -1.22 -18.40 1.95
N LEU A 221 -2.03 -19.35 2.41
CA LEU A 221 -2.47 -20.49 1.60
C LEU A 221 -3.35 -20.03 0.42
N ALA A 222 -4.32 -19.14 0.67
CA ALA A 222 -5.12 -18.55 -0.40
C ALA A 222 -4.26 -17.69 -1.33
N SER A 223 -3.27 -16.96 -0.81
CA SER A 223 -2.33 -16.16 -1.60
C SER A 223 -1.48 -17.01 -2.55
N ALA A 224 -1.07 -18.21 -2.15
CA ALA A 224 -0.38 -19.14 -3.05
C ALA A 224 -1.28 -19.58 -4.21
N GLN A 225 -2.53 -19.94 -3.93
CA GLN A 225 -3.51 -20.27 -4.96
C GLN A 225 -3.78 -19.08 -5.90
N VAL A 226 -3.83 -17.86 -5.36
CA VAL A 226 -3.94 -16.62 -6.13
C VAL A 226 -2.74 -16.41 -7.04
N ASN A 227 -1.52 -16.65 -6.53
CA ASN A 227 -0.30 -16.54 -7.32
C ASN A 227 -0.33 -17.49 -8.52
N GLU A 228 -0.69 -18.76 -8.33
CA GLU A 228 -0.85 -19.71 -9.43
C GLU A 228 -1.87 -19.20 -10.47
N GLY A 229 -2.96 -18.57 -10.00
CA GLY A 229 -3.95 -17.91 -10.85
C GLY A 229 -3.36 -16.75 -11.65
N ILE A 230 -2.54 -15.90 -11.02
CA ILE A 230 -1.84 -14.77 -11.66
C ILE A 230 -0.87 -15.28 -12.74
N GLU A 231 -0.07 -16.30 -12.43
CA GLU A 231 0.84 -16.93 -13.38
C GLU A 231 0.09 -17.53 -14.57
N ALA A 232 -1.04 -18.21 -14.32
CA ALA A 232 -1.89 -18.73 -15.38
C ALA A 232 -2.49 -17.63 -16.26
N TYR A 233 -2.95 -16.52 -15.66
CA TYR A 233 -3.47 -15.38 -16.40
C TYR A 233 -2.40 -14.72 -17.26
N ASN A 234 -1.22 -14.45 -16.69
CA ASN A 234 -0.08 -13.85 -17.39
C ASN A 234 0.39 -14.74 -18.56
N ALA A 235 0.28 -16.07 -18.42
CA ALA A 235 0.58 -17.03 -19.48
C ALA A 235 -0.55 -17.23 -20.50
N GLY A 236 -1.64 -16.46 -20.44
CA GLY A 236 -2.78 -16.59 -21.36
C GLY A 236 -3.67 -17.82 -21.11
N ARG A 237 -3.44 -18.58 -20.04
CA ARG A 237 -4.21 -19.77 -19.66
C ARG A 237 -5.46 -19.38 -18.87
N TYR A 238 -6.32 -18.57 -19.48
CA TYR A 238 -7.46 -17.92 -18.79
C TYR A 238 -8.46 -18.90 -18.17
N LYS A 239 -8.68 -20.07 -18.77
CA LYS A 239 -9.54 -21.12 -18.18
C LYS A 239 -8.97 -21.64 -16.86
N ALA A 240 -7.68 -21.99 -16.86
CA ALA A 240 -6.99 -22.44 -15.65
C ALA A 240 -6.94 -21.32 -14.59
N ALA A 241 -6.63 -20.08 -14.99
CA ALA A 241 -6.65 -18.93 -14.09
C ALA A 241 -8.01 -18.78 -13.39
N LEU A 242 -9.11 -18.84 -14.14
CA LEU A 242 -10.46 -18.76 -13.59
C LEU A 242 -10.73 -19.86 -12.55
N GLU A 243 -10.36 -21.11 -12.85
CA GLU A 243 -10.54 -22.24 -11.93
C GLU A 243 -9.71 -22.07 -10.65
N LEU A 244 -8.47 -21.58 -10.77
CA LEU A 244 -7.58 -21.30 -9.64
C LEU A 244 -8.16 -20.19 -8.73
N TYR A 245 -8.65 -19.09 -9.30
CA TYR A 245 -9.27 -18.01 -8.51
C TYR A 245 -10.58 -18.45 -7.85
N GLN A 246 -11.42 -19.21 -8.54
CA GLN A 246 -12.64 -19.76 -7.93
C GLN A 246 -12.33 -20.72 -6.79
N THR A 247 -11.23 -21.47 -6.89
CA THR A 247 -10.74 -22.32 -5.80
C THR A 247 -10.23 -21.50 -4.64
N ALA A 248 -9.40 -20.48 -4.89
CA ALA A 248 -8.92 -19.56 -3.86
C ALA A 248 -10.07 -18.88 -3.10
N LEU A 249 -11.16 -18.50 -3.80
CA LEU A 249 -12.33 -17.88 -3.17
C LEU A 249 -13.02 -18.78 -2.13
N ARG A 250 -12.90 -20.11 -2.24
CA ARG A 250 -13.50 -21.09 -1.32
C ARG A 250 -12.57 -21.47 -0.16
N MET A 251 -11.33 -20.98 -0.16
CA MET A 251 -10.36 -21.24 0.89
C MET A 251 -10.54 -20.26 2.05
N ASP A 252 -10.07 -20.67 3.24
CA ASP A 252 -9.89 -19.73 4.34
C ASP A 252 -8.93 -18.60 3.93
N GLY A 253 -9.27 -17.36 4.27
CA GLY A 253 -8.55 -16.18 3.79
C GLY A 253 -8.76 -15.88 2.29
N GLY A 254 -9.75 -16.51 1.65
CA GLY A 254 -10.10 -16.33 0.23
C GLY A 254 -10.89 -15.07 -0.12
N GLU A 255 -11.35 -14.29 0.87
CA GLU A 255 -11.99 -12.99 0.62
C GLU A 255 -10.92 -11.92 0.36
N GLN A 256 -10.34 -11.92 -0.85
CA GLN A 256 -9.31 -10.96 -1.27
C GLN A 256 -9.69 -10.25 -2.58
N LEU A 257 -9.35 -8.97 -2.70
CA LEU A 257 -9.60 -8.17 -3.90
C LEU A 257 -9.01 -8.83 -5.16
N ARG A 258 -7.77 -9.34 -5.07
CA ARG A 258 -7.06 -9.99 -6.19
C ARG A 258 -7.83 -11.18 -6.77
N ILE A 259 -8.58 -11.91 -5.95
CA ILE A 259 -9.40 -13.05 -6.39
C ILE A 259 -10.56 -12.57 -7.26
N TYR A 260 -11.29 -11.55 -6.82
CA TYR A 260 -12.39 -10.98 -7.61
C TYR A 260 -11.90 -10.35 -8.92
N SER A 261 -10.77 -9.63 -8.89
CA SER A 261 -10.11 -9.14 -10.10
C SER A 261 -9.75 -10.29 -11.05
N GLY A 262 -9.20 -11.38 -10.53
CA GLY A 262 -8.85 -12.56 -11.33
C GLY A 262 -10.02 -13.27 -11.98
N ILE A 263 -11.13 -13.45 -11.25
CA ILE A 263 -12.37 -13.99 -11.81
C ILE A 263 -12.91 -13.07 -12.89
N TYR A 264 -12.96 -11.75 -12.62
CA TYR A 264 -13.41 -10.74 -13.58
C TYR A 264 -12.61 -10.78 -14.88
N LEU A 265 -11.28 -10.66 -14.78
CA LEU A 265 -10.39 -10.60 -15.94
C LEU A 265 -10.43 -11.90 -16.75
N SER A 266 -10.35 -13.04 -16.07
CA SER A 266 -10.37 -14.35 -16.74
C SER A 266 -11.72 -14.60 -17.41
N ALA A 267 -12.84 -14.24 -16.77
CA ALA A 267 -14.17 -14.35 -17.35
C ALA A 267 -14.32 -13.47 -18.59
N LEU A 268 -13.81 -12.22 -18.58
CA LEU A 268 -13.81 -11.36 -19.76
C LEU A 268 -13.01 -11.95 -20.92
N LYS A 269 -11.79 -12.45 -20.67
CA LYS A 269 -10.96 -13.06 -21.72
C LYS A 269 -11.60 -14.32 -22.32
N LEU A 270 -12.48 -14.99 -21.57
CA LEU A 270 -13.26 -16.15 -22.01
C LEU A 270 -14.64 -15.79 -22.61
N GLY A 271 -14.97 -14.49 -22.75
CA GLY A 271 -16.28 -14.05 -23.26
C GLY A 271 -17.46 -14.30 -22.31
N ARG A 272 -17.19 -14.58 -21.03
CA ARG A 272 -18.21 -14.87 -20.00
C ARG A 272 -18.67 -13.60 -19.30
N THR A 273 -19.31 -12.70 -20.04
CA THR A 273 -19.67 -11.34 -19.58
C THR A 273 -20.49 -11.32 -18.30
N GLN A 274 -21.48 -12.21 -18.14
CA GLN A 274 -22.31 -12.27 -16.93
C GLN A 274 -21.48 -12.59 -15.68
N LEU A 275 -20.60 -13.59 -15.78
CA LEU A 275 -19.70 -13.97 -14.68
C LEU A 275 -18.71 -12.84 -14.36
N ALA A 276 -18.18 -12.18 -15.40
CA ALA A 276 -17.31 -11.03 -15.20
C ALA A 276 -18.02 -9.92 -14.42
N MET A 277 -19.22 -9.51 -14.84
CA MET A 277 -19.94 -8.44 -14.14
C MET A 277 -20.37 -8.82 -12.71
N GLN A 278 -20.68 -10.10 -12.46
CA GLN A 278 -20.90 -10.59 -11.08
C GLN A 278 -19.65 -10.48 -10.22
N ALA A 279 -18.47 -10.82 -10.77
CA ALA A 279 -17.20 -10.65 -10.07
C ALA A 279 -16.87 -9.17 -9.84
N PHE A 280 -17.23 -8.30 -10.79
CA PHE A 280 -17.08 -6.85 -10.63
C PHE A 280 -17.98 -6.30 -9.53
N ASP A 281 -19.23 -6.76 -9.41
CA ASP A 281 -20.11 -6.39 -8.28
C ASP A 281 -19.48 -6.75 -6.94
N ARG A 282 -18.92 -7.97 -6.83
CA ARG A 282 -18.22 -8.43 -5.61
C ARG A 282 -16.97 -7.62 -5.32
N LEU A 283 -16.25 -7.21 -6.36
CA LEU A 283 -15.08 -6.35 -6.24
C LEU A 283 -15.47 -4.99 -5.66
N LEU A 284 -16.53 -4.36 -6.18
CA LEU A 284 -17.05 -3.10 -5.66
C LEU A 284 -17.52 -3.25 -4.21
N ASP A 285 -18.30 -4.29 -3.90
CA ASP A 285 -18.76 -4.55 -2.53
C ASP A 285 -17.60 -4.75 -1.56
N PHE A 286 -16.60 -5.53 -1.96
CA PHE A 286 -15.41 -5.76 -1.14
C PHE A 286 -14.67 -4.45 -0.89
N GLY A 287 -14.49 -3.63 -1.92
CA GLY A 287 -13.87 -2.31 -1.82
C GLY A 287 -14.63 -1.37 -0.90
N LEU A 288 -15.95 -1.28 -1.05
CA LEU A 288 -16.81 -0.41 -0.23
C LEU A 288 -16.93 -0.86 1.23
N LYS A 289 -16.72 -2.16 1.52
CA LYS A 289 -16.78 -2.71 2.87
C LYS A 289 -15.44 -2.65 3.61
N ASN A 290 -14.34 -2.92 2.90
CA ASN A 290 -13.03 -3.16 3.52
C ASN A 290 -12.00 -2.05 3.27
N SER A 291 -12.34 -1.04 2.49
CA SER A 291 -11.47 0.10 2.21
C SER A 291 -12.25 1.41 2.25
N ASP A 292 -11.59 2.49 2.66
CA ASP A 292 -12.10 3.85 2.57
C ASP A 292 -12.07 4.38 1.12
N ARG A 293 -11.31 3.72 0.25
CA ARG A 293 -11.11 4.13 -1.14
C ARG A 293 -11.01 2.95 -2.11
N LEU A 294 -11.53 3.16 -3.31
CA LEU A 294 -11.46 2.23 -4.41
C LEU A 294 -10.98 2.95 -5.66
N ALA A 295 -9.73 2.75 -6.05
CA ALA A 295 -9.16 3.37 -7.23
C ALA A 295 -9.53 2.54 -8.47
N ILE A 296 -10.35 3.11 -9.35
CA ILE A 296 -10.79 2.49 -10.60
C ILE A 296 -10.09 3.15 -11.78
N LYS A 297 -9.52 2.34 -12.66
CA LYS A 297 -8.78 2.82 -13.83
C LYS A 297 -9.72 3.20 -14.97
N PHE A 298 -10.16 4.45 -14.97
CA PHE A 298 -10.81 5.05 -16.14
C PHE A 298 -9.75 5.69 -17.04
N LEU A 299 -9.61 5.17 -18.26
CA LEU A 299 -8.73 5.78 -19.26
C LEU A 299 -9.51 6.85 -20.01
N PHE A 300 -8.94 8.05 -20.04
CA PHE A 300 -9.48 9.19 -20.77
C PHE A 300 -8.62 9.50 -21.98
N LYS A 301 -9.23 10.05 -23.03
CA LYS A 301 -8.49 10.62 -24.14
C LYS A 301 -7.56 11.74 -23.63
N PRO A 302 -6.34 11.88 -24.18
CA PRO A 302 -5.42 12.96 -23.81
C PRO A 302 -6.09 14.33 -23.84
N GLY A 303 -5.87 15.15 -22.79
CA GLY A 303 -6.45 16.50 -22.68
C GLY A 303 -7.98 16.57 -22.62
N SER A 304 -8.69 15.44 -22.45
CA SER A 304 -10.14 15.37 -22.54
C SER A 304 -10.80 14.71 -21.33
N THR A 305 -12.08 14.97 -21.14
CA THR A 305 -12.98 14.25 -20.21
C THR A 305 -13.63 13.02 -20.84
N LEU A 306 -13.47 12.82 -22.16
CA LEU A 306 -14.03 11.66 -22.84
C LEU A 306 -13.24 10.41 -22.49
N LEU A 307 -13.96 9.35 -22.12
CA LEU A 307 -13.38 8.03 -21.92
C LEU A 307 -12.82 7.48 -23.24
N TYR A 308 -11.75 6.72 -23.12
CA TYR A 308 -11.22 5.95 -24.24
C TYR A 308 -12.27 4.91 -24.63
N ALA A 309 -12.68 4.90 -25.90
CA ALA A 309 -13.74 4.03 -26.42
C ALA A 309 -13.22 3.09 -27.52
N ASP A 310 -11.89 2.93 -27.59
CA ASP A 310 -11.24 2.09 -28.58
C ASP A 310 -11.57 0.60 -28.33
N PRO A 311 -12.10 -0.13 -29.33
CA PRO A 311 -12.38 -1.57 -29.23
C PRO A 311 -11.18 -2.43 -28.80
N GLU A 312 -9.94 -1.97 -29.03
CA GLU A 312 -8.72 -2.67 -28.59
C GLU A 312 -8.48 -2.52 -27.07
N VAL A 313 -8.98 -1.44 -26.47
CA VAL A 313 -8.92 -1.13 -25.03
C VAL A 313 -10.24 -1.53 -24.36
N ARG A 314 -10.47 -2.85 -24.31
CA ARG A 314 -11.71 -3.60 -23.95
C ARG A 314 -12.42 -3.32 -22.60
N ALA A 315 -12.17 -2.22 -21.90
CA ALA A 315 -12.86 -1.96 -20.63
C ALA A 315 -14.33 -1.56 -20.87
N PRO A 316 -15.32 -2.26 -20.29
CA PRO A 316 -16.74 -1.94 -20.47
C PRO A 316 -17.16 -0.81 -19.54
N TYR A 317 -16.61 0.40 -19.74
CA TYR A 317 -16.75 1.53 -18.80
C TYR A 317 -18.19 1.88 -18.46
N GLN A 318 -19.11 1.86 -19.44
CA GLN A 318 -20.53 2.11 -19.17
C GLN A 318 -21.13 1.06 -18.23
N ALA A 319 -20.79 -0.23 -18.42
CA ALA A 319 -21.22 -1.27 -17.49
C ALA A 319 -20.62 -1.07 -16.09
N TRP A 320 -19.35 -0.65 -15.99
CA TRP A 320 -18.75 -0.33 -14.68
C TRP A 320 -19.48 0.81 -13.99
N ILE A 321 -19.80 1.89 -14.71
CA ILE A 321 -20.55 3.04 -14.18
C ILE A 321 -21.91 2.59 -13.65
N GLY A 322 -22.67 1.82 -14.42
CA GLY A 322 -23.96 1.27 -13.97
C GLY A 322 -23.82 0.37 -12.74
N LYS A 323 -22.77 -0.46 -12.66
CA LYS A 323 -22.50 -1.27 -11.47
C LYS A 323 -22.11 -0.43 -10.26
N ILE A 324 -21.29 0.60 -10.43
CA ILE A 324 -20.95 1.54 -9.36
C ILE A 324 -22.23 2.18 -8.82
N ALA A 325 -23.09 2.73 -9.69
CA ALA A 325 -24.37 3.31 -9.27
C ALA A 325 -25.22 2.32 -8.47
N GLN A 326 -25.43 1.11 -9.01
CA GLN A 326 -26.20 0.05 -8.37
C GLN A 326 -25.65 -0.31 -6.99
N ARG A 327 -24.33 -0.54 -6.87
CA ARG A 327 -23.70 -0.96 -5.62
C ARG A 327 -23.64 0.17 -4.61
N THR A 328 -23.44 1.42 -5.03
CA THR A 328 -23.48 2.59 -4.14
C THR A 328 -24.88 2.80 -3.56
N ALA A 329 -25.93 2.68 -4.37
CA ALA A 329 -27.31 2.78 -3.92
C ALA A 329 -27.63 1.68 -2.90
N ALA A 330 -27.34 0.41 -3.24
CA ALA A 330 -27.62 -0.76 -2.42
C ALA A 330 -26.88 -0.77 -1.08
N ASN A 331 -25.63 -0.28 -1.04
CA ASN A 331 -24.85 -0.23 0.20
C ASN A 331 -25.11 1.04 1.04
N HIS A 332 -26.00 1.94 0.60
CA HIS A 332 -26.32 3.19 1.30
C HIS A 332 -25.11 4.10 1.60
N VAL A 333 -24.04 4.02 0.80
CA VAL A 333 -22.82 4.83 0.98
C VAL A 333 -22.89 6.13 0.18
N CYS A 334 -22.18 7.17 0.66
CA CYS A 334 -21.93 8.39 -0.09
C CYS A 334 -20.49 8.41 -0.58
N LEU A 335 -20.26 8.92 -1.79
CA LEU A 335 -18.96 8.85 -2.45
C LEU A 335 -18.44 10.21 -2.88
N GLU A 336 -17.16 10.45 -2.62
CA GLU A 336 -16.34 11.39 -3.37
C GLU A 336 -15.76 10.66 -4.59
N VAL A 337 -16.08 11.14 -5.78
CA VAL A 337 -15.42 10.77 -7.03
C VAL A 337 -14.21 11.69 -7.18
N ALA A 338 -13.01 11.19 -6.94
CA ALA A 338 -11.77 11.96 -7.02
C ALA A 338 -11.01 11.65 -8.31
N GLY A 339 -10.72 12.68 -9.11
CA GLY A 339 -9.94 12.56 -10.33
C GLY A 339 -8.45 12.77 -10.07
N HIS A 340 -7.61 12.00 -10.76
CA HIS A 340 -6.15 12.08 -10.67
C HIS A 340 -5.51 12.20 -12.06
N THR A 341 -4.31 12.79 -12.10
CA THR A 341 -3.47 12.87 -13.29
C THR A 341 -2.01 12.52 -12.96
N SER A 342 -1.23 12.14 -13.97
CA SER A 342 0.22 12.17 -13.87
C SER A 342 0.74 13.60 -13.71
N ALA A 343 2.03 13.75 -13.36
CA ALA A 343 2.70 15.05 -13.28
C ALA A 343 3.03 15.67 -14.66
N THR A 344 2.78 14.95 -15.75
CA THR A 344 3.08 15.41 -17.11
C THR A 344 2.21 16.62 -17.47
N GLY A 345 2.83 17.64 -18.05
CA GLY A 345 2.16 18.88 -18.45
C GLY A 345 2.08 19.95 -17.35
N TYR A 346 1.25 20.96 -17.56
CA TYR A 346 1.12 22.08 -16.63
C TYR A 346 0.23 21.74 -15.42
N ALA A 347 0.72 21.98 -14.21
CA ALA A 347 0.01 21.66 -12.96
C ALA A 347 -1.42 22.26 -12.90
N GLY A 348 -1.61 23.51 -13.32
CA GLY A 348 -2.94 24.14 -13.33
C GLY A 348 -3.92 23.50 -14.33
N VAL A 349 -3.40 22.94 -15.43
CA VAL A 349 -4.22 22.17 -16.40
C VAL A 349 -4.60 20.82 -15.79
N ASN A 350 -3.64 20.15 -15.15
CA ASN A 350 -3.86 18.87 -14.46
C ASN A 350 -4.91 18.99 -13.35
N ASP A 351 -4.85 20.08 -12.57
CA ASP A 351 -5.84 20.38 -11.55
C ASP A 351 -7.24 20.52 -12.13
N ARG A 352 -7.40 21.37 -13.14
CA ARG A 352 -8.70 21.57 -13.79
C ARG A 352 -9.21 20.28 -14.44
N LEU A 353 -8.35 19.55 -15.16
CA LEU A 353 -8.72 18.35 -15.89
C LEU A 353 -9.15 17.22 -14.95
N SER A 354 -8.47 17.08 -13.81
CA SER A 354 -8.82 16.09 -12.79
C SER A 354 -10.23 16.30 -12.24
N VAL A 355 -10.62 17.55 -11.93
CA VAL A 355 -11.99 17.90 -11.49
C VAL A 355 -13.02 17.58 -12.57
N LEU A 356 -12.76 17.97 -13.82
CA LEU A 356 -13.70 17.77 -14.92
C LEU A 356 -13.94 16.29 -15.22
N ARG A 357 -12.90 15.45 -15.16
CA ARG A 357 -13.00 13.99 -15.34
C ARG A 357 -13.79 13.35 -14.22
N ALA A 358 -13.55 13.77 -12.97
CA ALA A 358 -14.31 13.30 -11.83
C ALA A 358 -15.80 13.68 -11.93
N ALA A 359 -16.09 14.95 -12.27
CA ALA A 359 -17.45 15.44 -12.46
C ALA A 359 -18.17 14.66 -13.57
N TYR A 360 -17.48 14.40 -14.70
CA TYR A 360 -18.02 13.59 -15.77
C TYR A 360 -18.42 12.18 -15.28
N VAL A 361 -17.53 11.46 -14.59
CA VAL A 361 -17.84 10.11 -14.08
C VAL A 361 -18.98 10.15 -13.06
N ARG A 362 -18.98 11.12 -12.14
CA ARG A 362 -20.09 11.34 -11.19
C ARG A 362 -21.41 11.53 -11.92
N ASP A 363 -21.45 12.38 -12.95
CA ASP A 363 -22.68 12.70 -13.67
C ASP A 363 -23.20 11.50 -14.46
N GLN A 364 -22.31 10.63 -14.97
CA GLN A 364 -22.71 9.35 -15.56
C GLN A 364 -23.28 8.39 -14.49
N ILE A 365 -22.69 8.31 -13.29
CA ILE A 365 -23.25 7.50 -12.18
C ILE A 365 -24.65 8.01 -11.79
N LEU A 366 -24.86 9.34 -11.70
CA LEU A 366 -26.16 9.94 -11.42
C LEU A 366 -27.20 9.70 -12.53
N ALA A 367 -26.74 9.58 -13.78
CA ALA A 367 -27.63 9.26 -14.90
C ALA A 367 -28.14 7.81 -14.84
N GLU A 368 -27.33 6.89 -14.28
CA GLU A 368 -27.72 5.49 -14.06
C GLU A 368 -28.68 5.33 -12.87
N ASP A 369 -28.51 6.10 -11.79
CA ASP A 369 -29.40 6.08 -10.63
C ASP A 369 -29.56 7.47 -9.98
N ARG A 370 -30.73 8.08 -10.20
CA ARG A 370 -31.09 9.40 -9.66
C ARG A 370 -31.27 9.43 -8.15
N SER A 371 -31.46 8.28 -7.48
CA SER A 371 -31.53 8.22 -6.01
C SER A 371 -30.21 8.58 -5.32
N LEU A 372 -29.13 8.69 -6.09
CA LEU A 372 -27.81 9.11 -5.63
C LEU A 372 -27.62 10.64 -5.64
N GLU A 373 -28.62 11.42 -6.04
CA GLU A 373 -28.58 12.89 -5.92
C GLU A 373 -28.31 13.30 -4.45
N GLY A 374 -27.36 14.21 -4.26
CA GLY A 374 -26.89 14.62 -2.93
C GLY A 374 -25.95 13.64 -2.23
N ARG A 375 -25.75 12.42 -2.77
CA ARG A 375 -24.87 11.39 -2.18
C ARG A 375 -23.51 11.27 -2.86
N LEU A 376 -23.31 12.01 -3.97
CA LEU A 376 -22.08 11.99 -4.75
C LEU A 376 -21.50 13.39 -4.90
N ILE A 377 -20.22 13.55 -4.60
CA ILE A 377 -19.45 14.76 -4.91
C ILE A 377 -18.31 14.44 -5.88
N ALA A 378 -17.80 15.45 -6.58
CA ALA A 378 -16.66 15.32 -7.47
C ALA A 378 -15.54 16.27 -7.03
N SER A 379 -14.30 15.78 -7.00
CA SER A 379 -13.13 16.57 -6.68
C SER A 379 -11.94 16.20 -7.57
N GLY A 380 -10.94 17.08 -7.62
CA GLY A 380 -9.72 16.88 -8.41
C GLY A 380 -8.48 16.97 -7.54
N ARG A 381 -7.61 15.98 -7.67
CA ARG A 381 -6.32 15.90 -6.95
C ARG A 381 -5.13 16.28 -7.83
N GLY A 382 -5.35 16.52 -9.13
CA GLY A 382 -4.28 16.74 -10.09
C GLY A 382 -3.22 15.65 -9.95
N SER A 383 -1.95 16.05 -9.90
CA SER A 383 -0.79 15.17 -9.66
C SER A 383 -0.30 15.16 -8.20
N ARG A 384 -1.07 15.68 -7.24
CA ARG A 384 -0.64 15.75 -5.82
C ARG A 384 -0.61 14.40 -5.13
N GLU A 385 -1.41 13.46 -5.60
CA GLU A 385 -1.62 12.14 -4.99
C GLU A 385 -1.31 11.02 -5.99
N MET A 386 -0.16 11.14 -6.66
CA MET A 386 0.39 10.08 -7.50
C MET A 386 0.75 8.86 -6.64
N ILE A 387 0.44 7.69 -7.17
CA ILE A 387 0.75 6.40 -6.56
C ILE A 387 2.14 5.95 -7.02
N VAL A 388 2.40 5.97 -8.33
CA VAL A 388 3.67 5.52 -8.91
C VAL A 388 4.65 6.71 -8.90
N GLY A 389 4.28 7.80 -9.57
CA GLY A 389 5.00 9.07 -9.51
C GLY A 389 6.36 9.05 -10.20
N THR A 390 6.55 8.18 -11.21
CA THR A 390 7.82 8.16 -11.97
C THR A 390 7.88 9.25 -13.04
N GLY A 391 6.72 9.72 -13.52
CA GLY A 391 6.62 10.78 -14.52
C GLY A 391 6.92 10.32 -15.95
N ARG A 392 6.98 9.01 -16.19
CA ARG A 392 7.21 8.40 -17.52
C ARG A 392 5.98 8.51 -18.42
N ASP A 393 4.79 8.63 -17.81
CA ASP A 393 3.48 8.75 -18.48
C ASP A 393 3.15 7.62 -19.46
N ASP A 394 3.76 6.46 -19.27
CA ASP A 394 3.56 5.24 -20.06
C ASP A 394 2.59 4.28 -19.31
N PRO A 395 2.48 2.98 -19.68
CA PRO A 395 1.69 2.01 -18.94
C PRO A 395 2.09 1.79 -17.48
N SER A 396 3.35 2.05 -17.07
CA SER A 396 3.78 1.91 -15.68
C SER A 396 3.12 2.96 -14.77
N ASP A 397 2.86 4.15 -15.31
CA ASP A 397 2.22 5.27 -14.58
C ASP A 397 0.69 5.29 -14.73
N ALA A 398 0.08 4.23 -15.27
CA ALA A 398 -1.36 4.20 -15.52
C ALA A 398 -2.21 4.40 -14.24
N LEU A 399 -1.69 4.05 -13.05
CA LEU A 399 -2.35 4.29 -11.77
C LEU A 399 -2.40 5.77 -11.35
N ASP A 400 -1.55 6.62 -11.92
CA ASP A 400 -1.59 8.06 -11.64
C ASP A 400 -2.71 8.75 -12.43
N ARG A 401 -3.21 8.11 -13.49
CA ARG A 401 -4.33 8.56 -14.34
C ARG A 401 -5.59 7.76 -14.04
N ARG A 402 -6.16 7.95 -12.85
CA ARG A 402 -7.30 7.16 -12.33
C ARG A 402 -8.47 8.04 -11.87
N VAL A 403 -9.60 7.39 -11.60
CA VAL A 403 -10.67 7.93 -10.76
C VAL A 403 -10.77 7.07 -9.51
N GLU A 404 -10.79 7.71 -8.35
CA GLU A 404 -10.89 7.05 -7.07
C GLU A 404 -12.26 7.32 -6.47
N LEU A 405 -12.94 6.25 -6.03
CA LEU A 405 -14.18 6.34 -5.27
C LEU A 405 -13.83 6.31 -3.79
N ARG A 406 -14.08 7.39 -3.07
CA ARG A 406 -13.81 7.49 -1.63
C ARG A 406 -15.11 7.52 -0.86
N ILE A 407 -15.21 6.73 0.20
CA ILE A 407 -16.36 6.75 1.07
C ILE A 407 -16.30 8.04 1.90
N ILE A 408 -17.40 8.79 1.89
CA ILE A 408 -17.57 9.99 2.69
C ILE A 408 -18.83 9.88 3.54
N ASN A 409 -18.90 10.68 4.59
CA ASN A 409 -20.14 10.81 5.35
C ASN A 409 -21.22 11.40 4.45
N CYS A 410 -22.40 10.77 4.45
CA CYS A 410 -23.56 11.34 3.79
C CYS A 410 -23.91 12.67 4.44
N SER A 411 -23.98 13.73 3.64
CA SER A 411 -24.51 15.00 4.11
C SER A 411 -25.98 14.77 4.49
N SER A 412 -26.31 15.05 5.75
CA SER A 412 -27.65 14.94 6.32
C SER A 412 -28.62 15.93 5.71
#